data_AF-A0A3N5NLL0-F1
#
_entry.id   AF-A0A3N5NLL0-F1
#
_cell.length_a   1.000
_cell.length_b   1.000
_cell.length_c   1.000
_cell.angle_alpha   90.00
_cell.angle_beta   90.00
_cell.angle_gamma   90.00
#
_symmetry.space_group_name_H-M   'P 1'
#
loop_
_entity.id
_entity.type
_entity.pdbx_description
1 polymer ?
#
loop_
_entity_poly.entity_id
_entity_poly.type
_entity_poly.pdbx_seq_one_letter_code
_entity_poly.pdbx_strand_id
1 'polypeptide(L)'
;MFDLILVGTVHLDSEGGRGLYKIIKNLKPSIITVEISRFSVKYRLSNQKSWLLRLRDLKHKLPEERRGHSGLKLLKLQLRIPFEWEVAHRYNKANNVPCLAIDSGNLARNELPLWKNELLSTKNLLNITDEPDFDLDNHFRECHSLARIALTTPNHLQNPLHHLSWLSDKFWGKREKTLACRIRKIHGSGLLNSGFSSRTSTHHVHICGWMHLMAGAPQKTLADLLSDLTPTRILLNRREGGASNHLII
;
A
#
# COMPACT_ATOMS: atom_id res chain seq x y z
N MET A 1 21.49 9.88 -14.06
CA MET A 1 20.80 10.36 -12.84
C MET A 1 19.84 9.25 -12.43
N PHE A 2 19.85 8.85 -11.16
CA PHE A 2 19.00 7.79 -10.63
C PHE A 2 17.98 8.42 -9.71
N ASP A 3 16.74 8.57 -10.17
CA ASP A 3 15.74 9.30 -9.40
C ASP A 3 14.95 8.35 -8.52
N LEU A 4 14.75 8.74 -7.27
CA LEU A 4 13.83 8.06 -6.36
C LEU A 4 12.41 8.61 -6.58
N ILE A 5 11.46 7.72 -6.81
CA ILE A 5 10.05 8.06 -6.98
C ILE A 5 9.23 7.27 -5.94
N LEU A 6 8.51 7.98 -5.08
CA LEU A 6 7.57 7.41 -4.11
C LEU A 6 6.16 7.44 -4.72
N VAL A 7 5.54 6.27 -4.87
CA VAL A 7 4.18 6.12 -5.38
C VAL A 7 3.28 5.67 -4.23
N GLY A 8 2.51 6.62 -3.71
CA GLY A 8 1.55 6.42 -2.63
C GLY A 8 0.21 5.88 -3.11
N THR A 9 -0.32 4.86 -2.44
CA THR A 9 -1.61 4.25 -2.74
C THR A 9 -2.58 4.34 -1.55
N VAL A 10 -3.88 4.30 -1.83
CA VAL A 10 -4.88 3.91 -0.84
C VAL A 10 -4.95 2.39 -0.85
N HIS A 11 -4.56 1.76 0.26
CA HIS A 11 -4.54 0.30 0.36
C HIS A 11 -5.96 -0.29 0.20
N LEU A 12 -6.01 -1.53 -0.28
CA LEU A 12 -7.24 -2.32 -0.50
C LEU A 12 -8.19 -1.80 -1.59
N ASP A 13 -8.02 -0.58 -2.12
CA ASP A 13 -8.85 -0.08 -3.23
C ASP A 13 -8.63 -0.93 -4.49
N SER A 14 -9.65 -1.71 -4.86
CA SER A 14 -9.58 -2.62 -6.01
C SER A 14 -9.35 -1.90 -7.34
N GLU A 15 -9.69 -0.61 -7.43
CA GLU A 15 -9.48 0.19 -8.63
C GLU A 15 -8.04 0.69 -8.78
N GLY A 16 -7.26 0.69 -7.69
CA GLY A 16 -5.88 1.18 -7.66
C GLY A 16 -4.94 0.39 -8.58
N GLY A 17 -5.15 -0.91 -8.75
CA GLY A 17 -4.23 -1.77 -9.51
C GLY A 17 -4.06 -1.38 -10.98
N ARG A 18 -5.12 -0.90 -11.64
CA ARG A 18 -5.05 -0.44 -13.04
C ARG A 18 -4.26 0.86 -13.17
N GLY A 19 -4.48 1.82 -12.27
CA GLY A 19 -3.76 3.09 -12.25
C GLY A 19 -2.28 2.88 -11.92
N LEU A 20 -1.98 2.06 -10.90
CA LEU A 20 -0.61 1.75 -10.51
C LEU A 20 0.19 1.13 -11.65
N TYR A 21 -0.40 0.19 -12.40
CA TYR A 21 0.28 -0.43 -13.54
C TYR A 21 0.65 0.59 -14.63
N LYS A 22 -0.23 1.57 -14.89
CA LYS A 22 0.04 2.66 -15.84
C LYS A 22 1.18 3.55 -15.37
N ILE A 23 1.19 3.94 -14.10
CA ILE A 23 2.30 4.71 -13.50
C ILE A 23 3.61 3.96 -13.71
N ILE A 24 3.69 2.69 -13.30
CA ILE A 24 4.91 1.89 -13.42
C ILE A 24 5.36 1.79 -14.88
N LYS A 25 4.44 1.54 -15.81
CA LYS A 25 4.75 1.44 -17.24
C LYS A 25 5.29 2.76 -17.81
N ASN A 26 4.74 3.90 -17.38
CA ASN A 26 5.19 5.22 -17.84
C ASN A 26 6.55 5.58 -17.24
N LEU A 27 6.77 5.28 -15.96
CA LEU A 27 8.03 5.54 -15.27
C LEU A 27 9.17 4.63 -15.75
N LYS A 28 8.88 3.44 -16.30
CA LYS A 28 9.91 2.48 -16.76
C LYS A 28 11.03 2.26 -15.72
N PRO A 29 10.69 1.80 -14.51
CA PRO A 29 11.67 1.69 -13.42
C PRO A 29 12.80 0.72 -13.77
N SER A 30 13.99 1.01 -13.25
CA SER A 30 15.11 0.07 -13.22
C SER A 30 15.04 -0.84 -11.99
N ILE A 31 14.31 -0.43 -10.95
CA ILE A 31 14.01 -1.25 -9.77
C ILE A 31 12.69 -0.81 -9.15
N ILE A 32 11.94 -1.79 -8.62
CA ILE A 32 10.71 -1.57 -7.88
C ILE A 32 10.89 -2.08 -6.45
N THR A 33 10.57 -1.27 -5.45
CA THR A 33 10.45 -1.70 -4.06
C THR A 33 9.03 -1.53 -3.56
N VAL A 34 8.49 -2.47 -2.80
CA VAL A 34 7.11 -2.43 -2.30
C VAL A 34 7.10 -2.46 -0.78
N GLU A 35 6.25 -1.64 -0.17
CA GLU A 35 5.91 -1.63 1.26
C GLU A 35 5.11 -2.89 1.65
N ILE A 36 5.78 -4.02 1.57
CA ILE A 36 5.29 -5.30 2.07
C ILE A 36 6.49 -6.12 2.49
N SER A 37 6.33 -6.98 3.49
CA SER A 37 7.41 -7.85 3.93
C SER A 37 7.47 -9.12 3.09
N ARG A 38 8.67 -9.67 2.92
CA ARG A 38 8.88 -10.99 2.27
C ARG A 38 8.07 -12.09 2.96
N PHE A 39 7.92 -12.00 4.29
CA PHE A 39 7.09 -12.93 5.06
C PHE A 39 5.62 -12.82 4.65
N SER A 40 5.05 -11.60 4.63
CA SER A 40 3.64 -11.37 4.26
C SER A 40 3.34 -11.89 2.86
N VAL A 41 4.21 -11.61 1.88
CA VAL A 41 4.09 -12.16 0.51
C VAL A 41 4.02 -13.68 0.53
N LYS A 42 5.03 -14.36 1.11
CA LYS A 42 5.10 -15.82 1.14
C LYS A 42 3.89 -16.42 1.86
N TYR A 43 3.57 -15.90 3.03
CA TYR A 43 2.49 -16.43 3.87
C TYR A 43 1.13 -16.29 3.18
N ARG A 44 0.84 -15.14 2.55
CA ARG A 44 -0.40 -14.93 1.80
C ARG A 44 -0.48 -15.82 0.58
N LEU A 45 0.60 -15.96 -0.20
CA LEU A 45 0.60 -16.85 -1.38
C LEU A 45 0.25 -18.30 -1.00
N SER A 46 0.75 -18.78 0.14
CA SER A 46 0.45 -20.13 0.62
C SER A 46 -0.95 -20.29 1.22
N ASN A 47 -1.54 -19.24 1.82
CA ASN A 47 -2.75 -19.37 2.64
C ASN A 47 -4.01 -18.72 2.05
N GLN A 48 -3.90 -17.73 1.15
CA GLN A 48 -5.04 -16.92 0.71
C GLN A 48 -6.18 -17.75 0.11
N LYS A 49 -5.87 -18.82 -0.63
CA LYS A 49 -6.90 -19.70 -1.20
C LYS A 49 -7.73 -20.37 -0.09
N SER A 50 -7.07 -20.90 0.93
CA SER A 50 -7.72 -21.52 2.10
C SER A 50 -8.55 -20.51 2.89
N TRP A 51 -8.02 -19.30 3.09
CA TRP A 51 -8.74 -18.22 3.76
C TRP A 51 -9.99 -17.77 3.01
N LEU A 52 -9.91 -17.62 1.69
CA LEU A 52 -11.05 -17.23 0.87
C LEU A 52 -12.13 -18.31 0.84
N LEU A 53 -11.74 -19.59 0.79
CA LEU A 53 -12.69 -20.71 0.92
C LEU A 53 -13.36 -20.71 2.30
N ARG A 54 -12.59 -20.54 3.37
CA ARG A 54 -13.13 -20.45 4.73
C ARG A 54 -14.09 -19.27 4.89
N LEU A 55 -13.72 -18.09 4.36
CA LEU A 55 -14.61 -16.92 4.38
C LEU A 55 -15.90 -17.24 3.63
N ARG A 56 -15.82 -17.83 2.43
CA ARG A 56 -17.00 -18.27 1.68
C ARG A 56 -17.88 -19.17 2.53
N ASP A 57 -17.32 -20.22 3.13
CA ASP A 57 -18.11 -21.19 3.90
C ASP A 57 -18.74 -20.58 5.14
N LEU A 58 -18.04 -19.69 5.84
CA LEU A 58 -18.58 -18.94 6.98
C LEU A 58 -19.69 -17.97 6.55
N LYS A 59 -19.53 -17.29 5.40
CA LYS A 59 -20.58 -16.41 4.84
C LYS A 59 -21.88 -17.16 4.55
N HIS A 60 -21.82 -18.42 4.11
CA HIS A 60 -23.04 -19.21 3.85
C HIS A 60 -23.82 -19.56 5.12
N LYS A 61 -23.16 -19.51 6.29
CA LYS A 61 -23.78 -19.74 7.59
C LYS A 61 -24.43 -18.48 8.18
N LEU A 62 -24.20 -17.31 7.58
CA LEU A 62 -24.85 -16.07 8.00
C LEU A 62 -26.28 -15.98 7.43
N PRO A 63 -27.17 -15.22 8.10
CA PRO A 63 -28.43 -14.76 7.51
C PRO A 63 -28.21 -14.11 6.15
N GLU A 64 -29.15 -14.32 5.22
CA GLU A 64 -29.00 -13.95 3.80
C GLU A 64 -28.71 -12.46 3.62
N GLU A 65 -29.44 -11.62 4.35
CA GLU A 65 -29.32 -10.16 4.37
C GLU A 65 -27.91 -9.68 4.77
N ARG A 66 -27.20 -10.45 5.61
CA ARG A 66 -25.84 -10.12 6.06
C ARG A 66 -24.75 -10.54 5.08
N ARG A 67 -25.04 -11.44 4.14
CA ARG A 67 -24.02 -11.99 3.21
C ARG A 67 -23.48 -10.94 2.24
N GLY A 68 -24.28 -9.92 1.96
CA GLY A 68 -23.96 -8.79 1.08
C GLY A 68 -23.12 -7.68 1.70
N HIS A 69 -22.94 -7.71 3.03
CA HIS A 69 -22.34 -6.61 3.80
C HIS A 69 -20.98 -6.16 3.27
N SER A 70 -20.77 -4.85 3.14
CA SER A 70 -19.53 -4.27 2.61
C SER A 70 -18.31 -4.56 3.47
N GLY A 71 -18.48 -4.68 4.79
CA GLY A 71 -17.41 -5.15 5.68
C GLY A 71 -16.86 -6.53 5.31
N LEU A 72 -17.70 -7.45 4.82
CA LEU A 72 -17.26 -8.77 4.34
C LEU A 72 -16.56 -8.68 2.98
N LYS A 73 -16.93 -7.71 2.14
CA LYS A 73 -16.22 -7.42 0.88
C LYS A 73 -14.84 -6.85 1.17
N LEU A 74 -14.73 -5.92 2.12
CA LEU A 74 -13.45 -5.36 2.57
C LEU A 74 -12.55 -6.44 3.18
N LEU A 75 -13.09 -7.31 4.04
CA LEU A 75 -12.36 -8.47 4.57
C LEU A 75 -11.84 -9.36 3.44
N LYS A 76 -12.64 -9.65 2.41
CA LYS A 76 -12.20 -10.42 1.24
C LYS A 76 -11.00 -9.76 0.54
N LEU A 77 -10.98 -8.44 0.40
CA LEU A 77 -9.85 -7.69 -0.16
C LEU A 77 -8.61 -7.84 0.74
N GLN A 78 -8.78 -7.71 2.05
CA GLN A 78 -7.69 -7.85 3.04
C GLN A 78 -7.06 -9.24 3.06
N LEU A 79 -7.80 -10.32 2.78
CA LEU A 79 -7.27 -11.69 2.77
C LEU A 79 -6.38 -11.99 1.55
N ARG A 80 -6.53 -11.23 0.46
CA ARG A 80 -5.74 -11.41 -0.76
C ARG A 80 -4.33 -10.87 -0.59
N ILE A 81 -3.45 -11.25 -1.50
CA ILE A 81 -2.19 -10.51 -1.65
C ILE A 81 -2.52 -9.07 -2.13
N PRO A 82 -1.88 -8.02 -1.57
CA PRO A 82 -2.20 -6.64 -1.93
C PRO A 82 -1.91 -6.35 -3.40
N PHE A 83 -2.74 -5.49 -4.01
CA PHE A 83 -2.63 -5.19 -5.44
C PHE A 83 -1.30 -4.52 -5.77
N GLU A 84 -0.70 -3.79 -4.83
CA GLU A 84 0.61 -3.15 -4.98
C GLU A 84 1.68 -4.18 -5.33
N TRP A 85 1.68 -5.31 -4.60
CA TRP A 85 2.57 -6.41 -4.88
C TRP A 85 2.19 -7.14 -6.17
N GLU A 86 0.90 -7.44 -6.39
CA GLU A 86 0.46 -8.12 -7.62
C GLU A 86 0.89 -7.37 -8.88
N VAL A 87 0.68 -6.05 -8.90
CA VAL A 87 1.00 -5.18 -10.02
C VAL A 87 2.51 -5.07 -10.23
N ALA A 88 3.27 -4.82 -9.17
CA ALA A 88 4.73 -4.73 -9.23
C ALA A 88 5.37 -6.06 -9.67
N HIS A 89 4.90 -7.18 -9.12
CA HIS A 89 5.39 -8.51 -9.48
C HIS A 89 5.05 -8.88 -10.93
N ARG A 90 3.84 -8.54 -11.40
CA ARG A 90 3.47 -8.72 -12.81
C ARG A 90 4.39 -7.91 -13.74
N TYR A 91 4.69 -6.67 -13.37
CA TYR A 91 5.61 -5.84 -14.16
C TYR A 91 7.04 -6.40 -14.18
N ASN A 92 7.54 -6.88 -13.05
CA ASN A 92 8.82 -7.60 -12.95
C ASN A 92 8.87 -8.77 -13.94
N LYS A 93 7.86 -9.64 -13.93
CA LYS A 93 7.81 -10.82 -14.81
C LYS A 93 7.81 -10.45 -16.29
N ALA A 94 7.11 -9.38 -16.66
CA ALA A 94 6.99 -8.96 -18.05
C ALA A 94 8.21 -8.19 -18.58
N ASN A 95 8.97 -7.49 -17.73
CA ASN A 95 10.02 -6.55 -18.16
C ASN A 95 11.40 -6.85 -17.57
N ASN A 96 11.55 -7.94 -16.82
CA ASN A 96 12.80 -8.32 -16.14
C ASN A 96 13.36 -7.22 -15.21
N VAL A 97 12.48 -6.42 -14.58
CA VAL A 97 12.85 -5.36 -13.63
C VAL A 97 12.80 -5.90 -12.21
N PRO A 98 13.89 -5.82 -11.40
CA PRO A 98 13.89 -6.28 -10.02
C PRO A 98 12.72 -5.71 -9.18
N CYS A 99 12.03 -6.59 -8.45
CA CYS A 99 10.91 -6.22 -7.56
C CYS A 99 11.14 -6.79 -6.17
N LEU A 100 11.28 -5.91 -5.16
CA LEU A 100 11.68 -6.27 -3.81
C LEU A 100 10.61 -5.89 -2.78
N ALA A 101 10.25 -6.85 -1.91
CA ALA A 101 9.45 -6.62 -0.71
C ALA A 101 10.37 -6.16 0.43
N ILE A 102 10.26 -4.90 0.86
CA ILE A 102 11.26 -4.27 1.75
C ILE A 102 10.75 -3.88 3.13
N ASP A 103 9.53 -4.23 3.52
CA ASP A 103 8.99 -3.91 4.83
C ASP A 103 9.39 -4.91 5.93
N SER A 104 9.16 -4.56 7.19
CA SER A 104 9.36 -5.40 8.36
C SER A 104 8.35 -6.56 8.39
N GLY A 105 8.87 -7.78 8.64
CA GLY A 105 8.03 -8.97 8.76
C GLY A 105 7.48 -9.22 10.16
N ASN A 106 7.89 -8.45 11.17
CA ASN A 106 7.62 -8.78 12.57
C ASN A 106 6.12 -8.79 12.89
N LEU A 107 5.40 -7.73 12.52
CA LEU A 107 3.94 -7.65 12.73
C LEU A 107 3.22 -8.78 11.99
N ALA A 108 3.53 -8.95 10.71
CA ALA A 108 2.92 -9.98 9.88
C ALA A 108 3.16 -11.41 10.41
N ARG A 109 4.32 -11.68 11.02
CA ARG A 109 4.63 -12.98 11.65
C ARG A 109 3.75 -13.28 12.86
N ASN A 110 3.35 -12.25 13.59
CA ASN A 110 2.51 -12.40 14.77
C ASN A 110 1.02 -12.44 14.38
N GLU A 111 0.59 -11.63 13.41
CA GLU A 111 -0.83 -11.47 13.08
C GLU A 111 -1.35 -12.47 12.05
N LEU A 112 -0.65 -12.68 10.93
CA LEU A 112 -1.18 -13.51 9.82
C LEU A 112 -1.53 -14.96 10.24
N PRO A 113 -0.76 -15.61 11.13
CA PRO A 113 -1.15 -16.94 11.62
C PRO A 113 -2.46 -16.96 12.39
N LEU A 114 -2.80 -15.88 13.08
CA LEU A 114 -4.02 -15.77 13.89
C LEU A 114 -5.27 -15.59 13.03
N TRP A 115 -5.13 -15.06 11.80
CA TRP A 115 -6.26 -14.75 10.93
C TRP A 115 -7.19 -15.93 10.66
N LYS A 116 -6.67 -17.16 10.60
CA LYS A 116 -7.50 -18.35 10.38
C LYS A 116 -8.51 -18.58 11.51
N ASN A 117 -8.12 -18.29 12.75
CA ASN A 117 -8.89 -18.63 13.94
C ASN A 117 -9.61 -17.42 14.54
N GLU A 118 -9.04 -16.23 14.40
CA GLU A 118 -9.59 -14.99 14.97
C GLU A 118 -10.40 -14.22 13.91
N LEU A 119 -9.72 -13.73 12.87
CA LEU A 119 -10.33 -12.94 11.81
C LEU A 119 -11.39 -13.73 11.02
N LEU A 120 -11.13 -15.01 10.77
CA LEU A 120 -12.02 -15.95 10.09
C LEU A 120 -12.76 -16.84 11.09
N SER A 121 -13.44 -16.21 12.05
CA SER A 121 -14.36 -16.86 12.99
C SER A 121 -15.80 -16.41 12.75
N THR A 122 -16.77 -17.26 13.09
CA THR A 122 -18.19 -16.89 13.05
C THR A 122 -18.46 -15.65 13.90
N LYS A 123 -17.86 -15.58 15.10
CA LYS A 123 -17.96 -14.42 16.00
C LYS A 123 -17.50 -13.14 15.31
N ASN A 124 -16.33 -13.15 14.67
CA ASN A 124 -15.82 -11.96 13.99
C ASN A 124 -16.69 -11.56 12.78
N LEU A 125 -17.20 -12.52 12.01
CA LEU A 125 -18.09 -12.21 10.91
C LEU A 125 -19.42 -11.60 11.39
N LEU A 126 -19.97 -12.10 12.50
CA LEU A 126 -21.16 -11.49 13.11
C LEU A 126 -20.87 -10.06 13.52
N ASN A 127 -19.80 -9.81 14.28
CA ASN A 127 -19.37 -8.46 14.66
C ASN A 127 -19.24 -7.52 13.46
N ILE A 128 -18.61 -7.96 12.37
CA ILE A 128 -18.47 -7.15 11.14
C ILE A 128 -19.84 -6.78 10.54
N THR A 129 -20.84 -7.65 10.68
CA THR A 129 -22.18 -7.48 10.10
C THR A 129 -23.21 -6.91 11.07
N ASP A 130 -22.85 -6.72 12.34
CA ASP A 130 -23.67 -6.03 13.34
C ASP A 130 -23.47 -4.50 13.27
N GLU A 131 -22.32 -4.05 12.76
CA GLU A 131 -22.08 -2.66 12.39
C GLU A 131 -22.98 -2.24 11.20
N PRO A 132 -23.31 -0.93 11.07
CA PRO A 132 -24.04 -0.43 9.90
C PRO A 132 -23.31 -0.74 8.60
N ASP A 133 -24.07 -1.19 7.59
CA ASP A 133 -23.51 -1.36 6.25
C ASP A 133 -23.16 0.00 5.64
N PHE A 134 -22.25 -0.02 4.67
CA PHE A 134 -21.72 1.19 4.05
C PHE A 134 -21.46 0.97 2.56
N ASP A 135 -21.39 2.08 1.81
CA ASP A 135 -20.96 2.04 0.43
C ASP A 135 -19.43 1.93 0.36
N LEU A 136 -18.94 0.76 -0.07
CA LEU A 136 -17.51 0.48 -0.17
C LEU A 136 -16.81 1.38 -1.21
N ASP A 137 -17.49 1.77 -2.28
CA ASP A 137 -16.94 2.68 -3.28
C ASP A 137 -16.76 4.08 -2.68
N ASN A 138 -17.79 4.60 -2.00
CA ASN A 138 -17.74 5.89 -1.33
C ASN A 138 -16.64 5.92 -0.26
N HIS A 139 -16.51 4.85 0.55
CA HIS A 139 -15.43 4.72 1.53
C HIS A 139 -14.04 4.95 0.91
N PHE A 140 -13.74 4.33 -0.24
CA PHE A 140 -12.47 4.57 -0.91
C PHE A 140 -12.37 5.98 -1.51
N ARG A 141 -13.46 6.58 -2.02
CA ARG A 141 -13.42 8.00 -2.47
C ARG A 141 -13.05 8.93 -1.33
N GLU A 142 -13.62 8.73 -0.16
CA GLU A 142 -13.31 9.50 1.05
C GLU A 142 -11.85 9.33 1.46
N CYS A 143 -11.31 8.10 1.43
CA CYS A 143 -9.88 7.87 1.68
C CYS A 143 -8.97 8.60 0.68
N HIS A 144 -9.29 8.59 -0.61
CA HIS A 144 -8.53 9.33 -1.63
C HIS A 144 -8.64 10.85 -1.47
N SER A 145 -9.84 11.34 -1.14
CA SER A 145 -10.07 12.76 -0.85
C SER A 145 -9.24 13.23 0.34
N LEU A 146 -9.27 12.46 1.44
CA LEU A 146 -8.45 12.71 2.63
C LEU A 146 -6.96 12.71 2.30
N ALA A 147 -6.47 11.71 1.55
CA ALA A 147 -5.08 11.63 1.12
C ALA A 147 -4.67 12.88 0.32
N ARG A 148 -5.53 13.36 -0.58
CA ARG A 148 -5.27 14.56 -1.38
C ARG A 148 -5.18 15.80 -0.49
N ILE A 149 -6.17 16.02 0.37
CA ILE A 149 -6.20 17.18 1.29
C ILE A 149 -4.96 17.18 2.19
N ALA A 150 -4.61 16.04 2.77
CA ALA A 150 -3.46 15.91 3.66
C ALA A 150 -2.12 16.22 2.95
N LEU A 151 -2.01 15.88 1.66
CA LEU A 151 -0.79 16.08 0.89
C LEU A 151 -0.66 17.47 0.26
N THR A 152 -1.77 18.13 -0.09
CA THR A 152 -1.76 19.49 -0.67
C THR A 152 -1.87 20.59 0.37
N THR A 153 -2.49 20.29 1.50
CA THR A 153 -2.88 21.32 2.47
C THR A 153 -2.70 20.82 3.92
N PRO A 154 -1.45 20.54 4.34
CA PRO A 154 -1.18 19.90 5.64
C PRO A 154 -1.71 20.67 6.85
N ASN A 155 -1.84 22.00 6.75
CA ASN A 155 -2.35 22.87 7.84
C ASN A 155 -3.89 22.91 7.95
N HIS A 156 -4.63 22.33 7.01
CA HIS A 156 -6.11 22.38 6.98
C HIS A 156 -6.79 21.16 7.62
N LEU A 157 -6.02 20.19 8.11
CA LEU A 157 -6.58 19.13 8.96
C LEU A 157 -6.97 19.77 10.29
N GLN A 158 -8.23 20.23 10.42
CA GLN A 158 -8.75 20.92 11.61
C GLN A 158 -8.74 20.06 12.90
N ASN A 159 -8.34 18.79 12.79
CA ASN A 159 -8.06 17.92 13.93
C ASN A 159 -7.01 16.85 13.52
N PRO A 160 -5.71 17.22 13.35
CA PRO A 160 -4.71 16.32 12.76
C PRO A 160 -4.47 15.08 13.62
N LEU A 161 -4.76 15.18 14.92
CA LEU A 161 -4.29 14.23 15.93
C LEU A 161 -5.13 12.95 16.02
N HIS A 162 -6.41 12.94 15.62
CA HIS A 162 -7.23 11.73 15.74
C HIS A 162 -7.03 10.76 14.55
N HIS A 163 -7.12 11.27 13.31
CA HIS A 163 -6.95 10.45 12.10
C HIS A 163 -5.49 10.09 11.78
N LEU A 164 -4.53 10.84 12.33
CA LEU A 164 -3.09 10.57 12.21
C LEU A 164 -2.45 10.22 13.56
N SER A 165 -3.24 9.78 14.55
CA SER A 165 -2.75 9.37 15.88
C SER A 165 -1.62 8.33 15.78
N TRP A 166 -1.65 7.48 14.75
CA TRP A 166 -0.60 6.50 14.44
C TRP A 166 0.76 7.13 14.07
N LEU A 167 0.84 8.38 13.61
CA LEU A 167 2.13 9.07 13.42
C LEU A 167 2.89 9.24 14.74
N SER A 168 2.16 9.32 15.86
CA SER A 168 2.76 9.43 17.19
C SER A 168 3.23 8.08 17.75
N ASP A 169 2.96 6.96 17.06
CA ASP A 169 3.39 5.63 17.48
C ASP A 169 4.90 5.44 17.30
N LYS A 170 5.58 5.06 18.39
CA LYS A 170 7.02 4.73 18.38
C LYS A 170 7.35 3.57 17.44
N PHE A 171 6.43 2.61 17.28
CA PHE A 171 6.60 1.50 16.32
C PHE A 171 6.59 2.02 14.89
N TRP A 172 5.71 2.97 14.58
CA TRP A 172 5.67 3.63 13.28
C TRP A 172 6.99 4.33 12.97
N GLY A 173 7.48 5.20 13.86
CA GLY A 173 8.73 5.93 13.62
C GLY A 173 9.96 5.02 13.42
N LYS A 174 10.02 3.85 14.10
CA LYS A 174 11.07 2.85 13.88
C LYS A 174 10.93 2.16 12.52
N ARG A 175 9.71 1.86 12.09
CA ARG A 175 9.40 1.28 10.78
C ARG A 175 9.83 2.23 9.65
N GLU A 176 9.49 3.52 9.74
CA GLU A 176 9.87 4.56 8.78
C GLU A 176 11.39 4.64 8.59
N LYS A 177 12.14 4.72 9.69
CA LYS A 177 13.62 4.73 9.65
C LYS A 177 14.20 3.47 9.00
N THR A 178 13.59 2.31 9.28
CA THR A 178 14.02 1.03 8.72
C THR A 178 13.78 0.98 7.22
N LEU A 179 12.60 1.41 6.76
CA LEU A 179 12.26 1.50 5.34
C LEU A 179 13.19 2.48 4.63
N ALA A 180 13.40 3.68 5.18
CA ALA A 180 14.28 4.69 4.61
C ALA A 180 15.72 4.17 4.45
N CYS A 181 16.26 3.47 5.46
CA CYS A 181 17.59 2.86 5.39
C CYS A 181 17.69 1.79 4.30
N ARG A 182 16.67 0.93 4.17
CA ARG A 182 16.61 -0.09 3.11
C ARG A 182 16.53 0.54 1.72
N ILE A 183 15.72 1.57 1.55
CA ILE A 183 15.60 2.32 0.29
C ILE A 183 16.95 2.94 -0.07
N ARG A 184 17.60 3.67 0.85
CA ARG A 184 18.94 4.25 0.59
C ARG A 184 19.96 3.20 0.15
N LYS A 185 20.02 2.06 0.83
CA LYS A 185 20.94 0.97 0.45
C LYS A 185 20.67 0.47 -0.96
N ILE A 186 19.41 0.21 -1.29
CA ILE A 186 19.01 -0.26 -2.62
C ILE A 186 19.29 0.81 -3.68
N HIS A 187 18.96 2.06 -3.37
CA HIS A 187 19.14 3.21 -4.25
C HIS A 187 20.64 3.42 -4.57
N GLY A 188 21.48 3.47 -3.54
CA GLY A 188 22.94 3.58 -3.70
C GLY A 188 23.57 2.39 -4.42
N SER A 189 23.07 1.16 -4.20
CA SER A 189 23.57 -0.01 -4.93
C SER A 189 23.20 0.01 -6.42
N GLY A 190 22.04 0.60 -6.76
CA GLY A 190 21.60 0.75 -8.14
C GLY A 190 22.50 1.69 -8.95
N LEU A 191 23.11 2.68 -8.31
CA LEU A 191 24.12 3.55 -8.92
C LEU A 191 25.38 2.77 -9.30
N LEU A 192 25.80 1.80 -8.49
CA LEU A 192 27.05 1.05 -8.68
C LEU A 192 26.98 0.00 -9.81
N ASN A 193 25.79 -0.52 -10.12
CA ASN A 193 25.59 -1.53 -11.18
C ASN A 193 25.21 -0.91 -12.54
N SER A 194 25.31 0.41 -12.69
CA SER A 194 24.99 1.11 -13.93
C SER A 194 26.11 0.99 -14.99
N GLY A 195 26.46 -0.24 -15.35
CA GLY A 195 27.31 -0.56 -16.51
C GLY A 195 26.60 -0.38 -17.87
N PHE A 196 25.42 0.25 -17.90
CA PHE A 196 24.60 0.42 -19.09
C PHE A 196 24.33 1.91 -19.37
N SER A 197 24.97 2.38 -20.44
CA SER A 197 24.63 3.52 -21.32
C SER A 197 24.21 4.85 -20.67
N SER A 198 25.02 5.88 -20.92
CA SER A 198 24.94 7.27 -20.45
C SER A 198 23.71 8.09 -20.89
N ARG A 199 22.59 7.46 -21.30
CA ARG A 199 21.48 8.16 -21.98
C ARG A 199 20.05 7.87 -21.50
N THR A 200 19.82 7.01 -20.52
CA THR A 200 18.47 6.80 -19.96
C THR A 200 18.44 7.13 -18.48
N SER A 201 17.55 8.05 -18.08
CA SER A 201 17.20 8.25 -16.66
C SER A 201 16.77 6.92 -16.06
N THR A 202 17.46 6.52 -14.99
CA THR A 202 17.14 5.31 -14.26
C THR A 202 16.23 5.70 -13.11
N HIS A 203 15.19 4.92 -12.84
CA HIS A 203 14.25 5.24 -11.75
C HIS A 203 14.19 4.10 -10.74
N HIS A 204 14.31 4.46 -9.46
CA HIS A 204 13.93 3.62 -8.33
C HIS A 204 12.50 3.98 -7.94
N VAL A 205 11.54 3.12 -8.26
CA VAL A 205 10.15 3.33 -7.86
C VAL A 205 9.87 2.56 -6.56
N HIS A 206 9.49 3.29 -5.51
CA HIS A 206 8.98 2.69 -4.27
C HIS A 206 7.47 2.85 -4.19
N ILE A 207 6.75 1.74 -4.04
CA ILE A 207 5.29 1.70 -3.89
C ILE A 207 4.96 1.51 -2.42
N CYS A 208 4.18 2.43 -1.86
CA CYS A 208 3.82 2.50 -0.44
C CYS A 208 2.41 3.09 -0.25
N GLY A 209 1.89 3.07 0.97
CA GLY A 209 0.68 3.81 1.34
C GLY A 209 0.89 5.32 1.22
N TRP A 210 -0.16 6.06 0.85
CA TRP A 210 -0.09 7.51 0.62
C TRP A 210 0.47 8.32 1.80
N MET A 211 0.29 7.81 3.01
CA MET A 211 0.76 8.41 4.26
C MET A 211 2.28 8.65 4.28
N HIS A 212 3.05 7.79 3.60
CA HIS A 212 4.50 7.90 3.47
C HIS A 212 4.95 9.10 2.63
N LEU A 213 4.04 9.72 1.88
CA LEU A 213 4.32 10.87 1.02
C LEU A 213 4.25 12.21 1.76
N MET A 214 3.62 12.27 2.93
CA MET A 214 3.47 13.52 3.68
C MET A 214 4.84 14.06 4.08
N ALA A 215 5.05 15.37 4.05
CA ALA A 215 6.29 15.99 4.50
C ALA A 215 5.99 17.15 5.45
N GLY A 216 6.92 17.46 6.35
CA GLY A 216 6.75 18.54 7.32
C GLY A 216 5.80 18.20 8.48
N ALA A 217 5.48 16.91 8.68
CA ALA A 217 4.72 16.47 9.83
C ALA A 217 5.59 16.48 11.11
N PRO A 218 4.99 16.60 12.33
CA PRO A 218 5.74 16.56 13.58
C PRO A 218 6.60 15.30 13.74
N GLN A 219 6.10 14.15 13.27
CA GLN A 219 6.87 12.92 13.15
C GLN A 219 7.29 12.72 11.70
N LYS A 220 8.60 12.51 11.49
CA LYS A 220 9.19 12.33 10.16
C LYS A 220 8.63 11.09 9.48
N THR A 221 8.04 11.28 8.31
CA THR A 221 7.62 10.20 7.41
C THR A 221 8.78 9.73 6.53
N LEU A 222 8.51 8.75 5.67
CA LEU A 222 9.43 8.28 4.65
C LEU A 222 9.90 9.39 3.70
N ALA A 223 9.00 10.29 3.28
CA ALA A 223 9.37 11.45 2.46
C ALA A 223 10.33 12.40 3.19
N ASP A 224 10.08 12.71 4.46
CA ASP A 224 10.99 13.54 5.28
C ASP A 224 12.35 12.86 5.45
N LEU A 225 12.31 11.56 5.74
CA LEU A 225 13.50 10.74 6.00
C LEU A 225 14.30 10.42 4.75
N LEU A 226 13.83 10.74 3.54
CA LEU A 226 14.52 10.53 2.27
C LEU A 226 14.74 11.84 1.50
N SER A 227 14.52 12.99 2.14
CA SER A 227 14.66 14.32 1.53
C SER A 227 16.04 14.59 0.90
N ASP A 228 17.10 13.95 1.41
CA ASP A 228 18.45 13.96 0.84
C ASP A 228 18.52 13.36 -0.58
N LEU A 229 17.59 12.48 -0.93
CA LEU A 229 17.47 11.88 -2.27
C LEU A 229 16.47 12.62 -3.17
N THR A 230 15.91 13.75 -2.70
CA THR A 230 14.95 14.60 -3.43
C THR A 230 13.85 13.79 -4.14
N PRO A 231 13.09 12.95 -3.43
CA PRO A 231 12.16 12.02 -4.07
C PRO A 231 11.03 12.75 -4.78
N THR A 232 10.72 12.34 -6.01
CA THR A 232 9.44 12.70 -6.63
C THR A 232 8.33 11.94 -5.93
N ARG A 233 7.24 12.62 -5.53
CA ARG A 233 6.12 11.99 -4.83
C ARG A 233 4.89 11.98 -5.72
N ILE A 234 4.26 10.81 -5.85
CA ILE A 234 3.09 10.61 -6.71
C ILE A 234 2.00 9.94 -5.89
N LEU A 235 0.86 10.62 -5.69
CA LEU A 235 -0.34 9.99 -5.17
C LEU A 235 -1.12 9.34 -6.33
N LEU A 236 -1.34 8.04 -6.21
CA LEU A 236 -2.20 7.29 -7.13
C LEU A 236 -3.65 7.74 -6.98
N ASN A 237 -4.14 8.54 -7.92
CA ASN A 237 -5.55 8.89 -7.96
C ASN A 237 -6.45 7.72 -8.39
N ARG A 238 -7.62 7.65 -7.75
CA ARG A 238 -8.76 6.86 -8.22
C ARG A 238 -9.27 7.45 -9.54
N ARG A 239 -9.69 6.59 -10.48
CA ARG A 239 -10.27 7.05 -11.75
C ARG A 239 -11.68 7.58 -11.51
N GLU A 240 -11.88 8.87 -11.73
CA GLU A 240 -13.19 9.50 -11.87
C GLU A 240 -13.32 10.01 -13.31
N GLY A 241 -14.38 9.62 -14.04
CA GLY A 241 -14.79 10.32 -15.26
C GLY A 241 -13.82 10.41 -16.45
N GLY A 242 -12.85 9.50 -16.62
CA GLY A 242 -12.10 9.32 -17.87
C GLY A 242 -10.68 9.91 -17.94
N ALA A 243 -10.29 10.84 -17.06
CA ALA A 243 -8.92 11.34 -16.96
C ALA A 243 -8.37 11.16 -15.55
N SER A 244 -7.30 10.37 -15.39
CA SER A 244 -6.56 10.27 -14.12
C SER A 244 -5.28 11.08 -14.21
N ASN A 245 -5.35 12.37 -13.87
CA ASN A 245 -4.13 13.13 -13.61
C ASN A 245 -3.68 12.75 -12.20
N HIS A 246 -2.63 11.93 -12.06
CA HIS A 246 -2.05 11.63 -10.76
C HIS A 246 -1.53 12.92 -10.10
N LEU A 247 -1.63 13.04 -8.79
CA LEU A 247 -1.09 14.21 -8.08
C LEU A 247 0.42 14.00 -7.90
N ILE A 248 1.20 14.91 -8.46
CA ILE A 248 2.65 15.01 -8.26
C ILE A 248 2.89 16.12 -7.23
N ILE A 249 3.73 15.86 -6.23
CA ILE A 249 3.97 16.71 -5.05
C ILE A 249 5.47 16.92 -4.84
#